data_AF-A0A660ZT79-F1
#
_entry.id   AF-A0A660ZT79-F1
#
_cell.length_a   1.000
_cell.length_b   1.000
_cell.length_c   1.000
_cell.angle_alpha   90.00
_cell.angle_beta   90.00
_cell.angle_gamma   90.00
#
_symmetry.space_group_name_H-M   'P 1'
#
loop_
_entity.id
_entity.type
_entity.pdbx_description
1 polymer ?
#
loop_
_entity_poly.entity_id
_entity_poly.type
_entity_poly.pdbx_seq_one_letter_code
_entity_poly.pdbx_strand_id
1 'polypeptide(L)'
;MSYATRETVAITVDGSGDSVDYTGVVNGRILQVAYVKDDFAAGIDFVLTTETTLQAIWTGTNVNASVVVTPRTPTHDVVGAASLYAAAGEGVEDYIWAVNERVKIVTDEGGVSKSGTIHIIIG
;
A
#
# COMPACT_ATOMS: atom_id res chain seq x y z
N MET A 1 7.55 -16.72 18.21
CA MET A 1 8.05 -15.57 17.43
C MET A 1 7.32 -15.60 16.10
N SER A 2 6.51 -14.58 15.78
CA SER A 2 6.07 -14.41 14.40
C SER A 2 7.27 -13.87 13.61
N TYR A 3 7.61 -14.56 12.53
CA TYR A 3 8.58 -14.07 11.55
C TYR A 3 7.88 -13.06 10.62
N ALA A 4 8.65 -12.17 10.01
CA ALA A 4 8.11 -11.32 8.96
C ALA A 4 7.63 -12.20 7.78
N THR A 5 6.49 -11.85 7.20
CA THR A 5 5.84 -12.54 6.09
C THR A 5 5.78 -11.64 4.86
N ARG A 6 5.62 -12.25 3.69
CA ARG A 6 5.41 -11.55 2.42
C ARG A 6 4.10 -12.03 1.81
N GLU A 7 3.20 -11.09 1.56
CA GLU A 7 2.07 -11.29 0.67
C GLU A 7 2.47 -10.93 -0.77
N THR A 8 2.12 -11.77 -1.72
CA THR A 8 2.35 -11.55 -3.15
C THR A 8 0.99 -11.50 -3.84
N VAL A 9 0.66 -10.34 -4.41
CA VAL A 9 -0.60 -10.12 -5.13
C VAL A 9 -0.28 -9.93 -6.60
N ALA A 10 -0.72 -10.89 -7.42
CA ALA A 10 -0.70 -10.77 -8.87
C ALA A 10 -1.95 -10.01 -9.31
N ILE A 11 -1.76 -8.97 -10.11
CA ILE A 11 -2.82 -8.06 -10.54
C ILE A 11 -2.97 -8.21 -12.05
N THR A 12 -4.20 -8.32 -12.54
CA THR A 12 -4.54 -8.27 -13.96
C THR A 12 -5.66 -7.27 -14.15
N VAL A 13 -5.41 -6.24 -14.96
CA VAL A 13 -6.40 -5.19 -15.19
C VAL A 13 -7.40 -5.57 -16.28
N ASP A 14 -8.59 -4.98 -16.20
CA ASP A 14 -9.69 -5.25 -17.11
C ASP A 14 -9.57 -4.51 -18.46
N GLY A 15 -10.69 -4.42 -19.18
CA GLY A 15 -10.79 -3.72 -20.46
C GLY A 15 -10.58 -2.20 -20.40
N SER A 16 -10.67 -1.61 -19.20
CA SER A 16 -10.46 -0.19 -18.94
C SER A 16 -9.05 0.11 -18.42
N GLY A 17 -8.30 -0.92 -18.03
CA GLY A 17 -7.01 -0.74 -17.36
C GLY A 17 -7.11 -0.68 -15.84
N ASP A 18 -8.26 -1.08 -15.29
CA ASP A 18 -8.57 -1.00 -13.86
C ASP A 18 -8.54 -2.38 -13.19
N SER A 19 -8.27 -2.42 -11.89
CA SER A 19 -8.49 -3.61 -11.07
C SER A 19 -8.66 -3.28 -9.58
N VAL A 20 -9.27 -4.23 -8.86
CA VAL A 20 -9.37 -4.21 -7.40
C VAL A 20 -8.98 -5.58 -6.87
N ASP A 21 -7.83 -5.64 -6.21
CA ASP A 21 -7.24 -6.86 -5.70
C ASP A 21 -7.02 -6.78 -4.18
N TYR A 22 -6.83 -7.94 -3.56
CA TYR A 22 -6.70 -8.06 -2.11
C TYR A 22 -5.58 -9.04 -1.75
N THR A 23 -4.91 -8.80 -0.63
CA THR A 23 -4.09 -9.82 0.03
C THR A 23 -4.94 -10.91 0.68
N GLY A 24 -4.29 -11.96 1.22
CA GLY A 24 -4.89 -12.74 2.30
C GLY A 24 -5.16 -11.90 3.56
N VAL A 25 -5.76 -12.51 4.58
CA VAL A 25 -5.91 -11.86 5.89
C VAL A 25 -4.55 -11.77 6.56
N VAL A 26 -4.17 -10.55 6.96
CA VAL A 26 -2.85 -10.24 7.50
C VAL A 26 -2.93 -9.67 8.91
N ASN A 27 -1.85 -9.85 9.66
CA ASN A 27 -1.72 -9.38 11.03
C ASN A 27 -0.29 -8.86 11.25
N GLY A 28 -0.16 -7.59 11.63
CA GLY A 28 1.12 -6.99 11.98
C GLY A 28 1.31 -5.60 11.36
N ARG A 29 2.57 -5.15 11.39
CA ARG A 29 2.98 -3.86 10.84
C ARG A 29 3.26 -4.02 9.35
N ILE A 30 2.77 -3.09 8.55
CA ILE A 30 3.11 -2.99 7.14
C ILE A 30 4.50 -2.33 7.06
N LEU A 31 5.51 -3.13 6.74
CA LEU A 31 6.90 -2.68 6.75
C LEU A 31 7.28 -2.04 5.43
N GLN A 32 6.83 -2.64 4.32
CA GLN A 32 7.22 -2.29 2.96
C GLN A 32 6.16 -2.71 1.95
N VAL A 33 6.01 -1.90 0.90
CA VAL A 33 5.30 -2.23 -0.33
C VAL A 33 6.31 -2.17 -1.48
N ALA A 34 6.37 -3.21 -2.30
CA ALA A 34 7.20 -3.26 -3.49
C ALA A 34 6.33 -3.56 -4.70
N TYR A 35 6.24 -2.59 -5.61
CA TYR A 35 5.69 -2.80 -6.94
C TYR A 35 6.81 -3.31 -7.85
N VAL A 36 6.59 -4.47 -8.48
CA VAL A 36 7.46 -5.04 -9.50
C VAL A 36 6.76 -4.86 -10.84
N LYS A 37 7.31 -3.97 -11.66
CA LYS A 37 6.79 -3.73 -13.01
C LYS A 37 7.03 -4.94 -13.89
N ASP A 38 5.97 -5.32 -14.58
CA ASP A 38 5.95 -6.36 -15.60
C ASP A 38 5.36 -5.75 -16.89
N ASP A 39 4.19 -6.20 -17.33
CA ASP A 39 3.58 -5.77 -18.59
C ASP A 39 2.76 -4.47 -18.50
N PHE A 40 2.48 -3.98 -17.28
CA PHE A 40 1.76 -2.73 -17.06
C PHE A 40 2.28 -1.54 -17.87
N ALA A 41 1.36 -0.68 -18.29
CA ALA A 41 1.66 0.56 -18.97
C ALA A 41 2.54 1.50 -18.12
N ALA A 42 3.12 2.50 -18.78
CA ALA A 42 3.67 3.66 -18.10
C ALA A 42 2.50 4.53 -17.59
N GLY A 43 2.70 5.24 -16.48
CA GLY A 43 1.68 6.09 -15.88
C GLY A 43 0.73 5.38 -14.91
N ILE A 44 0.96 4.11 -14.55
CA ILE A 44 0.02 3.36 -13.71
C ILE A 44 -0.15 3.99 -12.31
N ASP A 45 -1.39 3.99 -11.85
CA ASP A 45 -1.79 4.47 -10.54
C ASP A 45 -2.13 3.32 -9.59
N PHE A 46 -1.77 3.50 -8.32
CA PHE A 46 -2.05 2.55 -7.24
C PHE A 46 -2.63 3.28 -6.03
N VAL A 47 -3.67 2.72 -5.43
CA VAL A 47 -4.19 3.13 -4.12
C VAL A 47 -4.30 1.90 -3.23
N LEU A 48 -3.45 1.84 -2.21
CA LEU A 48 -3.44 0.77 -1.22
C LEU A 48 -4.05 1.25 0.08
N THR A 49 -5.00 0.47 0.60
CA THR A 49 -5.69 0.74 1.87
C THR A 49 -5.88 -0.55 2.65
N THR A 50 -5.95 -0.48 3.98
CA THR A 50 -6.51 -1.60 4.73
C THR A 50 -8.02 -1.68 4.45
N GLU A 51 -8.55 -2.89 4.30
CA GLU A 51 -9.93 -3.07 3.82
C GLU A 51 -10.98 -2.64 4.84
N THR A 52 -10.77 -2.99 6.13
CA THR A 52 -11.79 -2.79 7.15
C THR A 52 -11.61 -1.45 7.85
N THR A 53 -10.37 -1.13 8.23
CA THR A 53 -10.06 0.11 8.95
C THR A 53 -9.84 1.31 8.03
N LEU A 54 -9.76 1.09 6.71
CA LEU A 54 -9.61 2.14 5.68
C LEU A 54 -8.37 3.03 5.89
N GLN A 55 -7.33 2.50 6.52
CA GLN A 55 -6.06 3.20 6.68
C GLN A 55 -5.39 3.30 5.31
N ALA A 56 -4.98 4.51 4.92
CA ALA A 56 -4.18 4.70 3.71
C ALA A 56 -2.79 4.10 3.91
N ILE A 57 -2.36 3.25 2.99
CA ILE A 57 -1.05 2.60 3.03
C ILE A 57 -0.11 3.30 2.05
N TRP A 58 -0.49 3.37 0.78
CA TRP A 58 0.35 4.01 -0.23
C TRP A 58 -0.51 4.44 -1.42
N THR A 59 -0.25 5.65 -1.91
CA THR A 59 -0.73 6.12 -3.21
C THR A 59 0.48 6.30 -4.12
N GLY A 60 0.54 5.51 -5.18
CA GLY A 60 1.51 5.67 -6.25
C GLY A 60 0.82 6.31 -7.44
N THR A 61 1.30 7.48 -7.89
CA THR A 61 0.69 8.17 -9.03
C THR A 61 1.70 8.27 -10.17
N ASN A 62 1.25 8.00 -11.40
CA ASN A 62 2.06 8.00 -12.62
C ASN A 62 3.34 7.15 -12.50
N VAL A 63 3.22 5.94 -11.94
CA VAL A 63 4.37 5.08 -11.65
C VAL A 63 4.91 4.45 -12.94
N ASN A 64 6.18 4.71 -13.27
CA ASN A 64 6.75 4.30 -14.56
C ASN A 64 7.68 3.08 -14.49
N ALA A 65 8.15 2.72 -13.30
CA ALA A 65 9.09 1.63 -13.06
C ALA A 65 8.78 0.93 -11.72
N SER A 66 9.40 -0.22 -11.49
CA SER A 66 9.37 -0.88 -10.18
C SER A 66 9.81 0.08 -9.08
N VAL A 67 9.09 0.07 -7.96
CA VAL A 67 9.36 0.97 -6.82
C VAL A 67 9.14 0.25 -5.52
N VAL A 68 9.94 0.62 -4.53
CA VAL A 68 9.83 0.11 -3.16
C VAL A 68 9.59 1.30 -2.25
N VAL A 69 8.55 1.23 -1.43
CA VAL A 69 8.19 2.24 -0.45
C VAL A 69 8.03 1.62 0.93
N THR A 70 8.31 2.38 1.98
CA THR A 70 8.13 1.96 3.37
C THR A 70 7.15 2.92 4.04
N PRO A 71 5.84 2.73 3.86
CA PRO A 71 4.85 3.72 4.24
C PRO A 71 4.73 3.84 5.76
N ARG A 72 4.45 5.05 6.22
CA ARG A 72 4.25 5.40 7.62
C ARG A 72 3.06 6.35 7.74
N THR A 73 2.46 6.42 8.93
CA THR A 73 1.37 7.33 9.24
C THR A 73 1.74 8.20 10.44
N PRO A 74 1.34 9.48 10.49
CA PRO A 74 1.51 10.31 11.67
C PRO A 74 0.85 9.68 12.89
N THR A 75 1.52 9.75 14.03
CA THR A 75 0.95 9.49 15.35
C THR A 75 0.16 10.71 15.81
N HIS A 76 -0.84 10.51 16.66
CA HIS A 76 -1.74 11.56 17.12
C HIS A 76 -1.81 11.62 18.64
N ASP A 77 -2.08 12.80 19.16
CA ASP A 77 -2.44 12.97 20.56
C ASP A 77 -3.87 12.47 20.84
N VAL A 78 -4.33 12.62 22.09
CA VAL A 78 -5.65 12.14 22.53
C VAL A 78 -6.83 12.91 21.92
N VAL A 79 -6.61 14.05 21.28
CA VAL A 79 -7.66 14.81 20.57
C VAL A 79 -7.63 14.58 19.06
N GLY A 80 -6.72 13.72 18.58
CA GLY A 80 -6.57 13.41 17.16
C GLY A 80 -5.76 14.44 16.38
N ALA A 81 -4.98 15.29 17.05
CA ALA A 81 -4.02 16.17 16.38
C ALA A 81 -2.69 15.44 16.17
N ALA A 82 -2.05 15.64 15.00
CA ALA A 82 -0.77 15.01 14.71
C ALA A 82 0.29 15.42 15.74
N SER A 83 0.98 14.44 16.31
CA SER A 83 2.14 14.69 17.15
C SER A 83 3.30 15.15 16.27
N LEU A 84 3.94 16.26 16.63
CA LEU A 84 5.04 16.87 15.86
C LEU A 84 6.33 16.86 16.67
N TYR A 85 7.48 16.77 16.01
CA TYR A 85 8.78 16.90 16.68
C TYR A 85 9.01 18.31 17.26
N ALA A 86 8.38 19.32 16.67
CA ALA A 86 8.40 20.71 17.10
C ALA A 86 7.12 21.43 16.65
N ALA A 87 6.85 22.62 17.20
CA ALA A 87 5.72 23.43 16.77
C ALA A 87 5.82 23.75 15.26
N ALA A 88 4.74 23.47 14.51
CA ALA A 88 4.69 23.57 13.05
C ALA A 88 5.78 22.74 12.30
N GLY A 89 6.32 21.70 12.94
CA GLY A 89 7.31 20.80 12.36
C GLY A 89 6.70 19.56 11.70
N GLU A 90 7.56 18.59 11.38
CA GLU A 90 7.18 17.31 10.80
C GLU A 90 6.44 16.41 11.80
N GLY A 91 5.53 15.59 11.26
CA GLY A 91 4.81 14.58 12.02
C GLY A 91 5.75 13.50 12.55
N VAL A 92 5.49 13.05 13.78
CA VAL A 92 6.10 11.83 14.33
C VAL A 92 5.36 10.64 13.71
N GLU A 93 5.98 9.98 12.74
CA GLU A 93 5.35 8.87 12.02
C GLU A 93 5.70 7.50 12.64
N ASP A 94 4.76 6.56 12.54
CA ASP A 94 4.97 5.17 12.93
C ASP A 94 4.40 4.21 11.86
N TYR A 95 4.63 2.91 12.05
CA TYR A 95 4.11 1.86 11.19
C TYR A 95 2.59 1.85 11.14
N ILE A 96 2.09 1.51 9.95
CA ILE A 96 0.67 1.25 9.72
C ILE A 96 0.40 -0.19 10.11
N TRP A 97 -0.69 -0.42 10.85
CA TRP A 97 -1.05 -1.73 11.37
C TRP A 97 -2.22 -2.31 10.59
N ALA A 98 -2.10 -3.58 10.21
CA ALA A 98 -3.23 -4.39 9.74
C ALA A 98 -3.53 -5.44 10.80
N VAL A 99 -4.78 -5.50 11.26
CA VAL A 99 -5.19 -6.41 12.34
C VAL A 99 -6.41 -7.21 11.91
N ASN A 100 -6.18 -8.49 11.59
CA ASN A 100 -7.19 -9.41 11.11
C ASN A 100 -8.02 -8.84 9.95
N GLU A 101 -7.33 -8.22 9.00
CA GLU A 101 -7.93 -7.61 7.83
C GLU A 101 -7.06 -7.85 6.59
N ARG A 102 -7.56 -7.49 5.42
CA ARG A 102 -6.82 -7.57 4.15
C ARG A 102 -6.32 -6.20 3.76
N VAL A 103 -5.31 -6.15 2.90
CA VAL A 103 -4.96 -4.95 2.16
C VAL A 103 -5.67 -4.97 0.82
N LYS A 104 -6.43 -3.90 0.54
CA LYS A 104 -7.05 -3.62 -0.75
C LYS A 104 -6.06 -2.83 -1.61
N ILE A 105 -5.93 -3.24 -2.87
CA ILE A 105 -5.15 -2.58 -3.91
C ILE A 105 -6.13 -2.17 -5.00
N VAL A 106 -6.23 -0.89 -5.28
CA VAL A 106 -6.90 -0.37 -6.48
C VAL A 106 -5.82 0.05 -7.46
N THR A 107 -5.98 -0.36 -8.71
CA THR A 107 -5.10 0.00 -9.81
C THR A 107 -5.90 0.64 -10.92
N ASP A 108 -5.35 1.69 -11.51
CA ASP A 108 -5.89 2.45 -12.65
C ASP A 108 -4.76 2.71 -13.66
N GLU A 109 -5.12 2.93 -14.91
CA GLU A 109 -4.19 3.16 -16.03
C GLU A 109 -3.14 2.05 -16.24
N GLY A 110 -3.45 0.80 -15.84
CA GLY A 110 -2.54 -0.33 -16.01
C GLY A 110 -2.31 -0.76 -17.46
N GLY A 111 -3.15 -0.27 -18.36
CA GLY A 111 -3.20 -0.63 -19.77
C GLY A 111 -3.94 -1.94 -20.00
N VAL A 112 -4.83 -1.95 -20.98
CA VAL A 112 -5.82 -3.02 -21.23
C VAL A 112 -5.22 -4.43 -21.17
N SER A 113 -5.79 -5.28 -20.31
CA SER A 113 -5.44 -6.70 -20.17
C SER A 113 -3.98 -6.99 -19.80
N LYS A 114 -3.29 -6.03 -19.18
CA LYS A 114 -1.91 -6.20 -18.70
C LYS A 114 -1.88 -6.62 -17.24
N SER A 115 -0.70 -7.04 -16.80
CA SER A 115 -0.48 -7.52 -15.43
C SER A 115 0.75 -6.91 -14.79
N GLY A 116 0.80 -7.05 -13.47
CA GLY A 116 1.96 -6.74 -12.65
C GLY A 116 1.81 -7.34 -11.26
N THR A 117 2.81 -7.11 -10.41
CA THR A 117 2.84 -7.72 -9.08
C THR A 117 3.16 -6.71 -8.00
N ILE A 118 2.44 -6.81 -6.88
CA ILE A 118 2.77 -6.11 -5.65
C ILE A 118 3.18 -7.12 -4.57
N HIS A 119 4.24 -6.79 -3.85
CA HIS A 119 4.65 -7.48 -2.64
C HIS A 119 4.43 -6.58 -1.43
N ILE A 120 3.87 -7.13 -0.36
CA ILE A 120 3.68 -6.44 0.91
C ILE A 120 4.39 -7.23 2.00
N ILE A 121 5.34 -6.59 2.69
CA ILE A 121 6.08 -7.18 3.80
C ILE A 121 5.41 -6.80 5.11
N ILE A 122 5.08 -7.81 5.93
CA ILE A 122 4.36 -7.66 7.20
C ILE A 122 5.16 -8.29 8.33
N GLY A 123 5.23 -7.67 9.52
CA GLY A 123 5.91 -8.28 10.68
C GLY A 123 5.65 -7.65 12.03
#